data_AF-A0A7T3FVQ2-F1
#
_entry.id   AF-A0A7T3FVQ2-F1
#
_cell.length_a   1.000
_cell.length_b   1.000
_cell.length_c   1.000
_cell.angle_alpha   90.00
_cell.angle_beta   90.00
_cell.angle_gamma   90.00
#
_symmetry.space_group_name_H-M   'P 1'
#
loop_
_entity.id
_entity.type
_entity.pdbx_description
1 polymer ?
#
loop_
_entity_poly.entity_id
_entity_poly.type
_entity_poly.pdbx_seq_one_letter_code
_entity_poly.pdbx_strand_id
1 'polypeptide(L)'
;MPERTRSSRERIDDEPLRHAPSTLSIEIDTFSLDDDDNSFDVDKAGNEVFLENWQADWKKLSLQGELTIQDTLESVFPPDEWKSGPMAEVVLAVECEYTHLREGRTVPVENFEAGKTDFEIEFQSTEVYGTIEVTPLVVRIEDAETSGDYRTHAGLELADGEPWYVNIDETDDASGPLLPPIFKSFEESDNDERFPNDAVYVVDKTKLEAPKLYVNRDHEPIAAALNTGPRGKLGKVMNVYTDSILLPALSELVLWTAEDVDEEGEPEHDWQGDLLNEIVTEMYNEDSAADAAEELAQEYTDGDMTEILNKTSTTIQQFLEMSDDMNDLVDRIRS
;
A
#
# COMPACT_ATOMS: atom_id res chain seq x y z
N MET A 1 29.81 42.67 19.97
CA MET A 1 29.61 41.59 18.97
C MET A 1 29.48 40.31 19.75
N PRO A 2 28.32 39.64 19.76
CA PRO A 2 28.18 38.39 20.49
C PRO A 2 28.82 37.26 19.68
N GLU A 3 29.58 36.42 20.38
CA GLU A 3 30.23 35.24 19.84
C GLU A 3 29.16 34.23 19.40
N ARG A 4 29.26 33.78 18.14
CA ARG A 4 28.43 32.70 17.61
C ARG A 4 28.97 31.38 18.14
N THR A 5 28.31 30.82 19.14
CA THR A 5 28.48 29.42 19.53
C THR A 5 28.01 28.56 18.36
N ARG A 6 28.96 27.92 17.67
CA ARG A 6 28.65 26.85 16.71
C ARG A 6 28.10 25.68 17.51
N SER A 7 26.80 25.41 17.36
CA SER A 7 26.20 24.13 17.71
C SER A 7 26.94 23.06 16.89
N SER A 8 27.70 22.24 17.59
CA SER A 8 28.19 20.97 17.10
C SER A 8 26.99 20.05 16.94
N ARG A 9 26.59 19.78 15.69
CA ARG A 9 25.82 18.57 15.37
C ARG A 9 26.70 17.40 15.81
N GLU A 10 26.34 16.76 16.92
CA GLU A 10 26.87 15.45 17.24
C GLU A 10 26.55 14.54 16.04
N ARG A 11 27.60 13.97 15.47
CA ARG A 11 27.47 12.85 14.54
C ARG A 11 26.85 11.73 15.37
N ILE A 12 25.62 11.37 15.07
CA ILE A 12 25.11 10.04 15.38
C ILE A 12 26.11 9.10 14.71
N ASP A 13 26.86 8.35 15.52
CA ASP A 13 27.90 7.46 15.00
C ASP A 13 27.26 6.41 14.08
N ASP A 14 27.93 6.20 12.96
CA ASP A 14 27.48 5.53 11.73
C ASP A 14 27.57 3.98 11.86
N GLU A 15 27.02 3.42 12.94
CA GLU A 15 26.89 1.98 13.19
C GLU A 15 25.41 1.59 13.37
N PRO A 16 24.95 0.39 12.95
CA PRO A 16 23.53 0.05 13.02
C PRO A 16 23.12 -0.10 14.48
N LEU A 17 22.47 0.95 15.01
CA LEU A 17 21.86 0.93 16.32
C LEU A 17 20.71 -0.10 16.31
N ARG A 18 20.64 -0.91 17.37
CA ARG A 18 19.65 -1.98 17.53
C ARG A 18 18.24 -1.50 17.26
N HIS A 19 17.53 -2.30 16.51
CA HIS A 19 16.15 -2.09 16.08
C HIS A 19 15.53 -3.47 15.84
N ALA A 20 14.24 -3.59 16.15
CA ALA A 20 13.48 -4.82 15.97
C ALA A 20 12.47 -4.63 14.82
N PRO A 21 12.85 -4.97 13.58
CA PRO A 21 11.96 -4.83 12.44
C PRO A 21 10.84 -5.84 12.50
N SER A 22 9.65 -5.46 12.04
CA SER A 22 8.49 -6.32 11.84
C SER A 22 8.09 -7.11 13.09
N THR A 23 8.32 -6.53 14.28
CA THR A 23 7.98 -7.17 15.57
C THR A 23 6.60 -6.74 16.08
N LEU A 24 6.09 -5.64 15.53
CA LEU A 24 4.71 -5.19 15.73
C LEU A 24 3.85 -5.63 14.55
N SER A 25 2.58 -5.86 14.83
CA SER A 25 1.54 -6.02 13.81
C SER A 25 0.25 -5.45 14.37
N ILE A 26 -0.57 -4.88 13.52
CA ILE A 26 -1.93 -4.46 13.86
C ILE A 26 -2.91 -5.22 13.00
N GLU A 27 -4.13 -5.33 13.48
CA GLU A 27 -5.27 -5.81 12.70
C GLU A 27 -6.45 -4.89 12.98
N ILE A 28 -7.07 -4.31 11.95
CA ILE A 28 -8.28 -3.49 12.10
C ILE A 28 -9.49 -4.40 11.89
N ASP A 29 -10.28 -4.59 12.93
CA ASP A 29 -11.39 -5.55 12.95
C ASP A 29 -12.71 -4.92 12.53
N THR A 30 -12.99 -3.74 13.08
CA THR A 30 -14.28 -3.07 12.90
C THR A 30 -14.10 -1.58 12.73
N PHE A 31 -15.12 -0.95 12.16
CA PHE A 31 -15.22 0.50 12.11
C PHE A 31 -16.64 0.97 12.45
N SER A 32 -16.77 2.21 12.89
CA SER A 32 -18.05 2.88 13.11
C SER A 32 -18.02 4.31 12.55
N LEU A 33 -19.19 4.80 12.16
CA LEU A 33 -19.39 6.17 11.68
C LEU A 33 -20.31 6.93 12.65
N ASP A 34 -19.98 8.18 12.94
CA ASP A 34 -20.80 9.15 13.69
C ASP A 34 -21.30 8.72 15.09
N ASP A 35 -20.53 7.87 15.77
CA ASP A 35 -20.88 7.31 17.09
C ASP A 35 -22.20 6.53 17.10
N ASP A 36 -22.62 5.98 15.95
CA ASP A 36 -23.77 5.08 15.90
C ASP A 36 -23.38 3.74 16.56
N ASP A 37 -24.27 3.12 17.35
CA ASP A 37 -24.02 1.83 18.04
C ASP A 37 -23.78 0.65 17.05
N ASN A 38 -23.82 0.92 15.75
CA ASN A 38 -23.57 -0.02 14.68
C ASN A 38 -22.08 -0.01 14.33
N SER A 39 -21.32 -0.93 14.92
CA SER A 39 -19.99 -1.30 14.40
C SER A 39 -20.15 -2.24 13.21
N PHE A 40 -19.39 -1.97 12.15
CA PHE A 40 -19.36 -2.80 10.95
C PHE A 40 -18.05 -3.61 10.93
N ASP A 41 -18.16 -4.88 10.56
CA ASP A 41 -16.97 -5.68 10.26
C ASP A 41 -16.28 -5.10 9.03
N VAL A 42 -14.96 -4.99 9.08
CA VAL A 42 -14.16 -4.59 7.92
C VAL A 42 -14.16 -5.73 6.91
N ASP A 43 -14.44 -5.41 5.64
CA ASP A 43 -14.12 -6.33 4.53
C ASP A 43 -12.60 -6.31 4.34
N LYS A 44 -11.93 -7.34 4.86
CA LYS A 44 -10.47 -7.43 4.94
C LYS A 44 -9.91 -8.03 3.65
N ALA A 45 -9.01 -7.31 2.99
CA ALA A 45 -8.14 -7.86 1.97
C ALA A 45 -6.67 -7.59 2.33
N GLY A 46 -6.07 -8.49 3.10
CA GLY A 46 -4.74 -8.26 3.67
C GLY A 46 -4.79 -7.17 4.76
N ASN A 47 -3.93 -6.16 4.64
CA ASN A 47 -3.82 -5.04 5.58
C ASN A 47 -4.61 -3.81 5.10
N GLU A 48 -5.64 -4.02 4.27
CA GLU A 48 -6.42 -2.95 3.65
C GLU A 48 -7.88 -2.97 4.10
N VAL A 49 -8.40 -1.77 4.31
CA VAL A 49 -9.79 -1.48 4.69
C VAL A 49 -10.40 -0.57 3.63
N PHE A 50 -11.48 -1.02 2.98
CA PHE A 50 -12.18 -0.23 1.96
C PHE A 50 -13.46 0.36 2.52
N LEU A 51 -13.48 1.70 2.66
CA LEU A 51 -14.64 2.46 3.13
C LEU A 51 -15.37 3.18 1.98
N GLU A 52 -14.94 3.01 0.73
CA GLU A 52 -15.52 3.61 -0.48
C GLU A 52 -17.02 3.34 -0.65
N ASN A 53 -17.53 2.21 -0.15
CA ASN A 53 -18.96 1.90 -0.22
C ASN A 53 -19.81 2.69 0.80
N TRP A 54 -19.16 3.47 1.68
CA TRP A 54 -19.74 4.20 2.79
C TRP A 54 -19.67 5.72 2.55
N GLN A 55 -20.03 6.16 1.33
CA GLN A 55 -20.14 7.57 0.87
C GLN A 55 -21.24 8.39 1.56
N ALA A 56 -21.51 8.15 2.85
CA ALA A 56 -22.37 9.03 3.62
C ALA A 56 -21.59 10.30 4.02
N ASP A 57 -22.29 11.42 4.25
CA ASP A 57 -21.75 12.65 4.86
C ASP A 57 -21.37 12.40 6.35
N TRP A 58 -20.47 11.45 6.60
CA TRP A 58 -20.00 11.12 7.94
C TRP A 58 -19.10 12.26 8.45
N LYS A 59 -19.08 12.43 9.76
CA LYS A 59 -18.28 13.43 10.46
C LYS A 59 -17.14 12.80 11.22
N LYS A 60 -17.37 11.63 11.78
CA LYS A 60 -16.40 10.88 12.58
C LYS A 60 -16.31 9.43 12.11
N LEU A 61 -15.09 8.97 11.85
CA LEU A 61 -14.75 7.56 11.63
C LEU A 61 -14.00 7.07 12.86
N SER A 62 -14.41 5.94 13.42
CA SER A 62 -13.67 5.25 14.48
C SER A 62 -13.26 3.87 13.97
N LEU A 63 -11.96 3.55 14.06
CA LEU A 63 -11.40 2.26 13.71
C LEU A 63 -10.98 1.54 14.99
N GLN A 64 -11.40 0.29 15.13
CA GLN A 64 -11.07 -0.56 16.26
C GLN A 64 -10.32 -1.79 15.79
N GLY A 65 -9.30 -2.17 16.55
CA GLY A 65 -8.42 -3.26 16.19
C GLY A 65 -7.54 -3.73 17.32
N GLU A 66 -6.67 -4.67 17.00
CA GLU A 66 -5.74 -5.30 17.94
C GLU A 66 -4.29 -5.04 17.50
N LEU A 67 -3.46 -4.57 18.42
CA LEU A 67 -2.01 -4.48 18.26
C LEU A 67 -1.36 -5.70 18.90
N THR A 68 -0.54 -6.41 18.14
CA THR A 68 0.24 -7.57 18.57
C THR A 68 1.73 -7.24 18.60
N ILE A 69 2.35 -7.44 19.76
CA ILE A 69 3.81 -7.54 19.93
C ILE A 69 4.17 -9.03 19.79
N GLN A 70 4.91 -9.39 18.74
CA GLN A 70 5.18 -10.80 18.41
C GLN A 70 6.22 -11.44 19.33
N ASP A 71 7.26 -10.71 19.71
CA ASP A 71 8.33 -11.15 20.59
C ASP A 71 8.76 -10.03 21.55
N THR A 72 9.45 -10.38 22.63
CA THR A 72 9.94 -9.40 23.60
C THR A 72 10.90 -8.41 22.97
N LEU A 73 10.68 -7.12 23.25
CA LEU A 73 11.55 -6.05 22.80
C LEU A 73 12.75 -5.82 23.72
N GLU A 74 13.05 -6.73 24.66
CA GLU A 74 14.20 -6.60 25.59
C GLU A 74 15.52 -6.29 24.85
N SER A 75 15.71 -6.86 23.65
CA SER A 75 16.96 -6.74 22.89
C SER A 75 17.27 -5.32 22.39
N VAL A 76 16.25 -4.46 22.22
CA VAL A 76 16.38 -3.07 21.74
C VAL A 76 16.54 -2.07 22.89
N PHE A 77 16.41 -2.52 24.14
CA PHE A 77 16.65 -1.70 25.32
C PHE A 77 17.99 -2.04 25.98
N PRO A 78 18.69 -1.03 26.53
CA PRO A 78 19.77 -1.25 27.49
C PRO A 78 19.33 -2.19 28.64
N PRO A 79 20.16 -3.15 29.08
CA PRO A 79 19.75 -4.17 30.05
C PRO A 79 19.34 -3.64 31.43
N ASP A 80 19.88 -2.49 31.83
CA ASP A 80 19.53 -1.84 33.10
C ASP A 80 18.20 -1.08 32.98
N GLU A 81 17.91 -0.52 31.79
CA GLU A 81 16.67 0.18 31.49
C GLU A 81 15.48 -0.80 31.46
N TRP A 82 15.65 -1.97 30.82
CA TRP A 82 14.61 -3.00 30.77
C TRP A 82 14.08 -3.38 32.17
N LYS A 83 14.99 -3.49 33.15
CA LYS A 83 14.63 -3.86 34.53
C LYS A 83 13.95 -2.74 35.31
N SER A 84 14.23 -1.49 34.98
CA SER A 84 13.64 -0.31 35.66
C SER A 84 12.33 0.16 35.04
N GLY A 85 11.98 -0.36 33.86
CA GLY A 85 10.89 0.12 33.03
C GLY A 85 11.44 0.95 31.87
N PRO A 86 11.37 0.45 30.62
CA PRO A 86 11.88 1.18 29.46
C PRO A 86 11.07 2.45 29.17
N MET A 87 11.78 3.52 28.79
CA MET A 87 11.17 4.82 28.48
C MET A 87 10.82 4.88 26.99
N ALA A 88 9.84 4.07 26.61
CA ALA A 88 9.29 3.99 25.27
C ALA A 88 7.76 3.98 25.32
N GLU A 89 7.14 4.26 24.18
CA GLU A 89 5.70 4.10 23.97
C GLU A 89 5.44 3.41 22.63
N VAL A 90 4.31 2.71 22.56
CA VAL A 90 3.79 2.21 21.28
C VAL A 90 2.94 3.30 20.67
N VAL A 91 3.20 3.61 19.41
CA VAL A 91 2.53 4.67 18.65
C VAL A 91 2.04 4.08 17.34
N LEU A 92 0.78 4.35 16.99
CA LEU A 92 0.30 4.21 15.63
C LEU A 92 0.61 5.51 14.91
N ALA A 93 1.62 5.50 14.05
CA ALA A 93 1.90 6.62 13.15
C ALA A 93 0.83 6.64 12.07
N VAL A 94 0.08 7.74 12.02
CA VAL A 94 -0.96 7.97 11.03
C VAL A 94 -0.48 8.99 10.02
N GLU A 95 -0.50 8.61 8.75
CA GLU A 95 -0.21 9.49 7.63
C GLU A 95 -1.37 9.51 6.63
N CYS A 96 -1.77 10.70 6.20
CA CYS A 96 -2.67 10.89 5.06
C CYS A 96 -2.06 11.95 4.14
N GLU A 97 -1.69 11.53 2.93
CA GLU A 97 -0.94 12.39 2.02
C GLU A 97 -1.74 13.61 1.55
N TYR A 98 -3.02 13.40 1.19
CA TYR A 98 -3.93 14.41 0.67
C TYR A 98 -4.20 15.56 1.61
N THR A 99 -4.39 15.26 2.90
CA THR A 99 -4.66 16.27 3.92
C THR A 99 -3.39 16.70 4.65
N HIS A 100 -2.25 16.09 4.33
CA HIS A 100 -0.98 16.23 5.03
C HIS A 100 -1.06 15.91 6.53
N LEU A 101 -2.01 15.07 6.94
CA LEU A 101 -2.09 14.57 8.30
C LEU A 101 -0.87 13.71 8.57
N ARG A 102 -0.12 14.04 9.64
CA ARG A 102 1.04 13.28 10.13
C ARG A 102 1.09 13.38 11.64
N GLU A 103 0.66 12.34 12.32
CA GLU A 103 0.57 12.34 13.77
C GLU A 103 0.77 10.94 14.36
N GLY A 104 1.10 10.89 15.65
CA GLY A 104 1.20 9.64 16.39
C GLY A 104 0.03 9.48 17.35
N ARG A 105 -0.60 8.31 17.36
CA ARG A 105 -1.62 7.92 18.34
C ARG A 105 -1.05 6.87 19.28
N THR A 106 -0.82 7.24 20.55
CA THR A 106 -0.24 6.32 21.55
C THR A 106 -1.22 5.21 21.91
N VAL A 107 -0.74 3.96 21.88
CA VAL A 107 -1.46 2.78 22.34
C VAL A 107 -0.94 2.39 23.73
N PRO A 108 -1.78 2.37 24.78
CA PRO A 108 -1.34 2.06 26.13
C PRO A 108 -1.05 0.56 26.27
N VAL A 109 0.22 0.18 26.21
CA VAL A 109 0.66 -1.20 26.50
C VAL A 109 1.12 -1.35 27.95
N GLU A 110 0.84 -2.50 28.58
CA GLU A 110 1.27 -2.76 29.97
C GLU A 110 2.79 -2.94 30.08
N ASN A 111 3.38 -3.58 29.07
CA ASN A 111 4.80 -3.87 28.95
C ASN A 111 5.15 -4.11 27.46
N PHE A 112 6.43 -4.33 27.17
CA PHE A 112 6.92 -4.64 25.83
C PHE A 112 7.28 -6.13 25.67
N GLU A 113 6.58 -7.00 26.39
CA GLU A 113 6.60 -8.45 26.18
C GLU A 113 5.61 -8.84 25.08
N ALA A 114 5.71 -10.07 24.59
CA ALA A 114 4.80 -10.59 23.58
C ALA A 114 3.36 -10.60 24.10
N GLY A 115 2.43 -10.05 23.32
CA GLY A 115 1.07 -9.84 23.79
C GLY A 115 0.20 -9.08 22.78
N LYS A 116 -1.07 -8.96 23.13
CA LYS A 116 -2.13 -8.34 22.34
C LYS A 116 -2.76 -7.22 23.14
N THR A 117 -3.03 -6.08 22.52
CA THR A 117 -3.63 -4.90 23.13
C THR A 117 -4.62 -4.27 22.15
N ASP A 118 -5.85 -4.07 22.59
CA ASP A 118 -6.86 -3.40 21.77
C ASP A 118 -6.52 -1.91 21.59
N PHE A 119 -6.82 -1.36 20.44
CA PHE A 119 -6.72 0.07 20.16
C PHE A 119 -7.98 0.61 19.49
N GLU A 120 -8.17 1.92 19.64
CA GLU A 120 -9.20 2.69 18.95
C GLU A 120 -8.57 4.00 18.46
N ILE A 121 -8.76 4.29 17.17
CA ILE A 121 -8.33 5.56 16.56
C ILE A 121 -9.51 6.22 15.87
N GLU A 122 -9.57 7.54 15.98
CA GLU A 122 -10.69 8.34 15.48
C GLU A 122 -10.20 9.43 14.53
N PHE A 123 -10.93 9.60 13.44
CA PHE A 123 -10.69 10.60 12.41
C PHE A 123 -11.93 11.48 12.20
N GLN A 124 -11.73 12.78 12.06
CA GLN A 124 -12.77 13.66 11.53
C GLN A 124 -12.75 13.62 10.01
N SER A 125 -13.91 13.71 9.35
CA SER A 125 -13.98 13.74 7.89
C SER A 125 -13.25 14.93 7.26
N THR A 126 -12.98 15.98 8.02
CA THR A 126 -12.16 17.12 7.57
C THR A 126 -10.66 16.89 7.65
N GLU A 127 -10.21 15.81 8.31
CA GLU A 127 -8.79 15.50 8.56
C GLU A 127 -8.23 14.47 7.58
N VAL A 128 -9.09 13.72 6.89
CA VAL A 128 -8.70 12.59 6.06
C VAL A 128 -9.45 12.63 4.73
N TYR A 129 -8.77 12.24 3.66
CA TYR A 129 -9.30 12.11 2.31
C TYR A 129 -8.40 11.15 1.52
N GLY A 130 -8.96 10.28 0.68
CA GLY A 130 -8.19 9.24 0.00
C GLY A 130 -7.74 8.13 0.94
N THR A 131 -6.45 7.78 0.93
CA THR A 131 -5.91 6.69 1.75
C THR A 131 -5.23 7.21 3.03
N ILE A 132 -5.49 6.53 4.14
CA ILE A 132 -4.79 6.70 5.42
C ILE A 132 -3.85 5.50 5.61
N GLU A 133 -2.57 5.76 5.85
CA GLU A 133 -1.60 4.76 6.29
C GLU A 133 -1.50 4.78 7.83
N VAL A 134 -1.56 3.61 8.45
CA VAL A 134 -1.45 3.41 9.90
C VAL A 134 -0.33 2.42 10.18
N THR A 135 0.78 2.90 10.76
CA THR A 135 2.00 2.10 10.97
C THR A 135 2.30 1.97 12.47
N PRO A 136 2.39 0.75 13.02
CA PRO A 136 2.72 0.56 14.43
C PRO A 136 4.22 0.70 14.66
N LEU A 137 4.60 1.55 15.62
CA LEU A 137 5.98 1.84 15.99
C LEU A 137 6.16 1.75 17.50
N VAL A 138 7.37 1.38 17.96
CA VAL A 138 7.82 1.66 19.32
C VAL A 138 8.81 2.81 19.26
N VAL A 139 8.52 3.90 19.96
CA VAL A 139 9.33 5.11 19.94
C VAL A 139 9.87 5.41 21.32
N ARG A 140 11.13 5.85 21.38
CA ARG A 140 11.77 6.28 22.62
C ARG A 140 11.24 7.64 23.06
N ILE A 141 10.84 7.77 24.32
CA ILE A 141 10.25 9.01 24.86
C ILE A 141 11.33 9.93 25.46
N GLU A 142 12.37 9.34 26.06
CA GLU A 142 13.44 10.06 26.74
C GLU A 142 14.83 9.55 26.33
N ASP A 143 15.82 10.44 26.41
CA ASP A 143 17.21 10.08 26.16
C ASP A 143 17.70 9.05 27.21
N ALA A 144 18.37 8.00 26.77
CA ALA A 144 19.03 7.03 27.64
C ALA A 144 20.48 7.44 27.93
N GLU A 145 20.91 7.35 29.18
CA GLU A 145 22.28 7.72 29.60
C GLU A 145 23.37 6.74 29.10
N THR A 146 22.98 5.52 28.69
CA THR A 146 23.94 4.48 28.31
C THR A 146 24.32 4.58 26.84
N SER A 147 25.61 4.76 26.54
CA SER A 147 26.13 4.66 25.18
C SER A 147 26.59 3.23 24.85
N GLY A 148 26.17 2.75 23.69
CA GLY A 148 26.43 1.41 23.18
C GLY A 148 25.86 1.31 21.76
N ASP A 149 25.50 0.10 21.33
CA ASP A 149 24.82 -0.16 20.06
C ASP A 149 23.30 0.08 20.13
N TYR A 150 22.81 0.88 21.08
CA TYR A 150 21.39 1.13 21.31
C TYR A 150 20.94 2.48 20.74
N ARG A 151 19.67 2.55 20.34
CA ARG A 151 19.01 3.82 19.99
C ARG A 151 18.64 4.56 21.27
N THR A 152 19.44 5.56 21.63
CA THR A 152 19.37 6.22 22.93
C THR A 152 18.70 7.57 22.91
N HIS A 153 18.48 8.20 21.76
CA HIS A 153 17.83 9.51 21.70
C HIS A 153 16.31 9.42 21.69
N ALA A 154 15.66 10.37 22.37
CA ALA A 154 14.21 10.57 22.29
C ALA A 154 13.76 10.79 20.83
N GLY A 155 12.60 10.23 20.48
CA GLY A 155 12.03 10.25 19.14
C GLY A 155 12.63 9.22 18.18
N LEU A 156 13.63 8.44 18.59
CA LEU A 156 14.10 7.32 17.77
C LEU A 156 13.14 6.13 17.85
N GLU A 157 12.83 5.59 16.69
CA GLU A 157 12.09 4.34 16.52
C GLU A 157 12.96 3.15 16.93
N LEU A 158 12.43 2.28 17.77
CA LEU A 158 13.09 1.11 18.34
C LEU A 158 12.60 -0.19 17.69
N ALA A 159 11.35 -0.22 17.22
CA ALA A 159 10.73 -1.33 16.53
C ALA A 159 9.63 -0.81 15.61
N ASP A 160 9.34 -1.56 14.55
CA ASP A 160 8.26 -1.28 13.60
C ASP A 160 7.41 -2.54 13.34
N GLY A 161 6.34 -2.32 12.58
CA GLY A 161 5.49 -3.34 12.03
C GLY A 161 4.97 -2.94 10.66
N GLU A 162 4.22 -3.84 10.04
CA GLU A 162 3.64 -3.58 8.72
C GLU A 162 2.53 -2.52 8.81
N PRO A 163 2.47 -1.60 7.81
CA PRO A 163 1.40 -0.61 7.72
C PRO A 163 0.06 -1.27 7.39
N TRP A 164 -1.01 -0.61 7.83
CA TRP A 164 -2.37 -0.81 7.35
C TRP A 164 -2.84 0.38 6.54
N TYR A 165 -3.65 0.12 5.50
CA TYR A 165 -4.19 1.14 4.63
C TYR A 165 -5.71 1.20 4.76
N VAL A 166 -6.24 2.40 4.96
CA VAL A 166 -7.67 2.65 5.06
C VAL A 166 -8.06 3.58 3.92
N ASN A 167 -8.74 3.03 2.92
CA ASN A 167 -9.21 3.75 1.74
C ASN A 167 -10.56 4.39 2.06
N ILE A 168 -10.57 5.71 2.25
CA ILE A 168 -11.72 6.51 2.66
C ILE A 168 -12.60 6.85 1.45
N ASP A 169 -11.97 7.39 0.40
CA ASP A 169 -12.61 7.84 -0.82
C ASP A 169 -11.76 7.43 -2.03
N GLU A 170 -12.39 7.25 -3.18
CA GLU A 170 -11.68 7.28 -4.46
C GLU A 170 -11.15 8.70 -4.69
N THR A 171 -9.84 8.83 -4.87
CA THR A 171 -9.24 10.12 -5.22
C THR A 171 -9.20 10.26 -6.74
N ASP A 172 -9.60 11.42 -7.26
CA ASP A 172 -9.48 11.79 -8.68
C ASP A 172 -8.01 11.85 -9.17
N ASP A 173 -7.04 11.61 -8.29
CA ASP A 173 -5.69 11.32 -8.76
C ASP A 173 -5.68 9.89 -9.30
N ALA A 174 -6.01 9.81 -10.59
CA ALA A 174 -5.63 8.74 -11.51
C ALA A 174 -4.09 8.54 -11.63
N SER A 175 -3.33 8.85 -10.58
CA SER A 175 -1.91 8.52 -10.43
C SER A 175 -1.71 7.21 -9.66
N GLY A 176 -2.78 6.57 -9.20
CA GLY A 176 -2.75 5.16 -8.79
C GLY A 176 -2.62 4.25 -10.01
N PRO A 177 -2.11 3.02 -9.86
CA PRO A 177 -2.16 2.04 -10.95
C PRO A 177 -3.62 1.89 -11.38
N LEU A 178 -3.87 1.90 -12.70
CA LEU A 178 -5.20 1.67 -13.32
C LEU A 178 -5.91 0.40 -12.80
N LEU A 179 -5.16 -0.50 -12.17
CA LEU A 179 -5.68 -1.69 -11.51
C LEU A 179 -4.85 -1.98 -10.24
N PRO A 180 -5.20 -1.41 -9.08
CA PRO A 180 -4.43 -1.62 -7.86
C PRO A 180 -4.49 -3.09 -7.40
N PRO A 181 -3.36 -3.68 -6.98
CA PRO A 181 -3.32 -5.06 -6.52
C PRO A 181 -3.93 -5.21 -5.11
N ILE A 182 -4.83 -6.18 -4.95
CA ILE A 182 -5.50 -6.54 -3.70
C ILE A 182 -4.94 -7.87 -3.18
N PHE A 183 -4.28 -7.86 -2.02
CA PHE A 183 -3.68 -9.08 -1.46
C PHE A 183 -4.72 -9.98 -0.79
N LYS A 184 -4.76 -11.26 -1.18
CA LYS A 184 -5.71 -12.25 -0.67
C LYS A 184 -5.09 -13.63 -0.59
N SER A 185 -5.45 -14.42 0.43
CA SER A 185 -5.10 -15.86 0.45
C SER A 185 -6.01 -16.61 -0.51
N PHE A 186 -5.42 -17.32 -1.46
CA PHE A 186 -6.16 -18.15 -2.39
C PHE A 186 -6.46 -19.51 -1.76
N GLU A 187 -5.59 -20.01 -0.87
CA GLU A 187 -5.82 -21.22 -0.09
C GLU A 187 -7.02 -21.12 0.87
N GLU A 188 -7.22 -19.96 1.49
CA GLU A 188 -8.34 -19.71 2.42
C GLU A 188 -9.66 -19.41 1.68
N SER A 189 -9.62 -19.29 0.34
CA SER A 189 -10.78 -19.02 -0.50
C SER A 189 -11.62 -20.28 -0.75
N ASP A 190 -12.16 -20.92 0.31
CA ASP A 190 -13.23 -21.95 0.36
C ASP A 190 -13.61 -22.70 -0.96
N ASN A 191 -12.64 -23.29 -1.66
CA ASN A 191 -12.84 -23.95 -2.98
C ASN A 191 -13.50 -23.06 -4.05
N ASP A 192 -13.29 -21.75 -4.00
CA ASP A 192 -13.64 -20.85 -5.08
C ASP A 192 -12.68 -21.08 -6.25
N GLU A 193 -13.17 -21.74 -7.32
CA GLU A 193 -12.38 -22.07 -8.50
C GLU A 193 -11.74 -20.84 -9.17
N ARG A 194 -12.21 -19.62 -8.86
CA ARG A 194 -11.62 -18.36 -9.31
C ARG A 194 -10.25 -18.06 -8.70
N PHE A 195 -9.91 -18.67 -7.56
CA PHE A 195 -8.65 -18.43 -6.85
C PHE A 195 -7.82 -19.72 -6.76
N PRO A 196 -7.14 -20.14 -7.84
CA PRO A 196 -6.31 -21.35 -7.81
C PRO A 196 -5.08 -21.14 -6.92
N ASN A 197 -4.82 -22.04 -5.96
CA ASN A 197 -3.72 -21.91 -4.99
C ASN A 197 -2.34 -21.64 -5.63
N ASP A 198 -2.06 -22.23 -6.79
CA ASP A 198 -0.77 -22.07 -7.49
C ASP A 198 -0.67 -20.77 -8.30
N ALA A 199 -1.77 -20.03 -8.49
CA ALA A 199 -1.76 -18.76 -9.21
C ALA A 199 -1.11 -17.65 -8.37
N VAL A 200 -0.32 -16.81 -9.01
CA VAL A 200 0.31 -15.63 -8.37
C VAL A 200 -0.66 -14.46 -8.27
N TYR A 201 -1.52 -14.29 -9.27
CA TYR A 201 -2.54 -13.27 -9.30
C TYR A 201 -3.73 -13.73 -10.14
N VAL A 202 -4.88 -13.06 -9.98
CA VAL A 202 -6.12 -13.25 -10.75
C VAL A 202 -6.71 -11.88 -11.03
N VAL A 203 -7.07 -11.62 -12.29
CA VAL A 203 -7.95 -10.50 -12.64
C VAL A 203 -9.39 -11.00 -12.54
N ASP A 204 -10.08 -10.63 -11.48
CA ASP A 204 -11.48 -10.98 -11.26
C ASP A 204 -12.38 -9.98 -11.99
N LYS A 205 -13.10 -10.51 -12.99
CA LYS A 205 -14.04 -9.78 -13.83
C LYS A 205 -15.50 -10.13 -13.51
N THR A 206 -15.78 -10.79 -12.38
CA THR A 206 -17.16 -11.19 -12.05
C THR A 206 -18.09 -10.00 -11.86
N LYS A 207 -17.56 -8.85 -11.42
CA LYS A 207 -18.26 -7.58 -11.34
C LYS A 207 -17.71 -6.65 -12.42
N LEU A 208 -18.36 -6.66 -13.59
CA LEU A 208 -17.80 -6.06 -14.82
C LEU A 208 -17.60 -4.54 -14.71
N GLU A 209 -18.45 -3.87 -13.93
CA GLU A 209 -18.37 -2.44 -13.61
C GLU A 209 -17.15 -2.05 -12.75
N ALA A 210 -16.46 -3.02 -12.15
CA ALA A 210 -15.30 -2.78 -11.29
C ALA A 210 -14.39 -4.03 -11.22
N PRO A 211 -13.56 -4.31 -12.25
CA PRO A 211 -12.64 -5.43 -12.24
C PRO A 211 -11.61 -5.26 -11.12
N LYS A 212 -11.17 -6.38 -10.53
CA LYS A 212 -10.23 -6.38 -9.41
C LYS A 212 -9.01 -7.25 -9.72
N LEU A 213 -7.81 -6.74 -9.42
CA LEU A 213 -6.60 -7.55 -9.44
C LEU A 213 -6.36 -8.12 -8.05
N TYR A 214 -6.53 -9.43 -7.87
CA TYR A 214 -6.13 -10.11 -6.65
C TYR A 214 -4.73 -10.68 -6.78
N VAL A 215 -3.87 -10.43 -5.81
CA VAL A 215 -2.54 -11.03 -5.69
C VAL A 215 -2.57 -12.05 -4.56
N ASN A 216 -2.04 -13.25 -4.85
CA ASN A 216 -2.04 -14.35 -3.90
C ASN A 216 -0.97 -14.15 -2.83
N ARG A 217 -1.42 -13.88 -1.60
CA ARG A 217 -0.51 -13.67 -0.45
C ARG A 217 0.15 -14.95 0.06
N ASP A 218 -0.37 -16.13 -0.32
CA ASP A 218 0.18 -17.43 0.10
C ASP A 218 1.56 -17.69 -0.51
N HIS A 219 1.90 -16.99 -1.61
CA HIS A 219 3.26 -16.92 -2.13
C HIS A 219 4.07 -15.90 -1.31
N GLU A 220 4.39 -16.24 -0.06
CA GLU A 220 5.04 -15.34 0.92
C GLU A 220 6.22 -14.53 0.35
N PRO A 221 7.17 -15.09 -0.44
CA PRO A 221 8.29 -14.30 -0.96
C PRO A 221 7.87 -13.23 -1.98
N ILE A 222 6.79 -13.47 -2.73
CA ILE A 222 6.25 -12.52 -3.70
C ILE A 222 5.44 -11.47 -2.96
N ALA A 223 4.59 -11.89 -2.02
CA ALA A 223 3.80 -10.98 -1.19
C ALA A 223 4.68 -10.02 -0.38
N ALA A 224 5.73 -10.54 0.28
CA ALA A 224 6.70 -9.74 1.02
C ALA A 224 7.45 -8.75 0.12
N ALA A 225 7.78 -9.14 -1.12
CA ALA A 225 8.42 -8.24 -2.07
C ALA A 225 7.49 -7.13 -2.53
N LEU A 226 6.21 -7.44 -2.78
CA LEU A 226 5.23 -6.43 -3.17
C LEU A 226 4.85 -5.47 -2.02
N ASN A 227 5.03 -5.90 -0.76
CA ASN A 227 4.71 -5.10 0.44
C ASN A 227 5.87 -4.20 0.93
N THR A 228 7.06 -4.26 0.31
CA THR A 228 8.25 -3.55 0.82
C THR A 228 8.32 -2.05 0.52
N GLY A 229 7.29 -1.47 -0.08
CA GLY A 229 7.21 -0.06 -0.49
C GLY A 229 8.19 0.31 -1.62
N PRO A 230 7.97 1.42 -2.34
CA PRO A 230 8.70 1.74 -3.58
C PRO A 230 10.17 2.14 -3.41
N ARG A 231 10.65 2.25 -2.16
CA ARG A 231 11.97 2.80 -1.87
C ARG A 231 12.93 1.74 -1.33
N GLY A 232 14.21 1.91 -1.62
CA GLY A 232 15.27 1.05 -1.09
C GLY A 232 15.48 -0.24 -1.87
N LYS A 233 16.23 -1.18 -1.28
CA LYS A 233 16.74 -2.37 -1.99
C LYS A 233 15.63 -3.33 -2.40
N LEU A 234 14.58 -3.43 -1.58
CA LEU A 234 13.44 -4.31 -1.83
C LEU A 234 12.37 -3.60 -2.67
N GLY A 235 12.25 -2.27 -2.60
CA GLY A 235 11.38 -1.50 -3.49
C GLY A 235 11.70 -1.63 -4.98
N LYS A 236 12.96 -1.83 -5.38
CA LYS A 236 13.29 -2.12 -6.79
C LYS A 236 12.89 -3.53 -7.24
N VAL A 237 12.81 -4.48 -6.30
CA VAL A 237 12.28 -5.82 -6.56
C VAL A 237 10.74 -5.74 -6.64
N MET A 238 10.13 -4.96 -5.75
CA MET A 238 8.70 -4.65 -5.74
C MET A 238 8.24 -4.13 -7.10
N ASN A 239 8.85 -3.05 -7.60
CA ASN A 239 8.48 -2.45 -8.89
C ASN A 239 8.48 -3.47 -10.03
N VAL A 240 9.55 -4.25 -10.18
CA VAL A 240 9.64 -5.27 -11.25
C VAL A 240 8.56 -6.36 -11.10
N TYR A 241 8.21 -6.78 -9.88
CA TYR A 241 7.11 -7.72 -9.69
C TYR A 241 5.76 -7.09 -9.99
N THR A 242 5.53 -5.84 -9.56
CA THR A 242 4.32 -5.08 -9.87
C THR A 242 4.14 -4.97 -11.37
N ASP A 243 5.16 -4.56 -12.12
CA ASP A 243 5.10 -4.45 -13.57
C ASP A 243 4.84 -5.79 -14.26
N SER A 244 5.46 -6.86 -13.75
CA SER A 244 5.28 -8.22 -14.28
C SER A 244 3.86 -8.75 -14.11
N ILE A 245 3.11 -8.23 -13.13
CA ILE A 245 1.71 -8.55 -12.87
C ILE A 245 0.80 -7.61 -13.66
N LEU A 246 1.08 -6.30 -13.65
CA LEU A 246 0.25 -5.28 -14.30
C LEU A 246 0.29 -5.38 -15.82
N LEU A 247 1.44 -5.67 -16.43
CA LEU A 247 1.53 -5.79 -17.88
C LEU A 247 0.50 -6.77 -18.48
N PRO A 248 0.43 -8.04 -18.06
CA PRO A 248 -0.59 -8.96 -18.57
C PRO A 248 -2.00 -8.59 -18.11
N ALA A 249 -2.19 -8.09 -16.89
CA ALA A 249 -3.52 -7.71 -16.39
C ALA A 249 -4.14 -6.56 -17.21
N LEU A 250 -3.39 -5.47 -17.42
CA LEU A 250 -3.82 -4.34 -18.23
C LEU A 250 -3.97 -4.73 -19.70
N SER A 251 -3.11 -5.60 -20.24
CA SER A 251 -3.27 -6.11 -21.61
C SER A 251 -4.60 -6.85 -21.77
N GLU A 252 -4.98 -7.65 -20.78
CA GLU A 252 -6.26 -8.37 -20.79
C GLU A 252 -7.46 -7.42 -20.68
N LEU A 253 -7.34 -6.33 -19.91
CA LEU A 253 -8.35 -5.30 -19.82
C LEU A 253 -8.48 -4.50 -21.12
N VAL A 254 -7.38 -4.15 -21.80
CA VAL A 254 -7.42 -3.41 -23.08
C VAL A 254 -8.14 -4.22 -24.15
N LEU A 255 -7.86 -5.52 -24.26
CA LEU A 255 -8.54 -6.39 -25.22
C LEU A 255 -10.03 -6.52 -24.91
N TRP A 256 -10.39 -6.49 -23.64
CA TRP A 256 -11.78 -6.56 -23.23
C TRP A 256 -12.51 -5.24 -23.50
N THR A 257 -11.89 -4.10 -23.19
CA THR A 257 -12.38 -2.78 -23.62
C THR A 257 -12.59 -2.72 -25.13
N ALA A 258 -11.69 -3.31 -25.92
CA ALA A 258 -11.83 -3.38 -27.38
C ALA A 258 -13.08 -4.16 -27.85
N GLU A 259 -13.55 -5.13 -27.06
CA GLU A 259 -14.77 -5.90 -27.33
C GLU A 259 -16.05 -5.13 -26.94
N ASP A 260 -15.97 -4.32 -25.89
CA ASP A 260 -17.14 -3.66 -25.28
C ASP A 260 -17.40 -2.23 -25.81
N VAL A 261 -16.41 -1.60 -26.47
CA VAL A 261 -16.59 -0.27 -27.08
C VAL A 261 -17.60 -0.34 -28.22
N ASP A 262 -18.54 0.60 -28.21
CA ASP A 262 -19.60 0.67 -29.23
C ASP A 262 -19.16 1.39 -30.53
N GLU A 263 -20.09 1.48 -31.50
CA GLU A 263 -19.82 2.11 -32.81
C GLU A 263 -19.53 3.63 -32.72
N GLU A 264 -19.79 4.27 -31.58
CA GLU A 264 -19.54 5.70 -31.33
C GLU A 264 -18.28 5.92 -30.47
N GLY A 265 -17.52 4.86 -30.16
CA GLY A 265 -16.31 4.95 -29.34
C GLY A 265 -16.59 5.10 -27.85
N GLU A 266 -17.82 4.86 -27.41
CA GLU A 266 -18.20 5.00 -26.00
C GLU A 266 -17.98 3.69 -25.24
N PRO A 267 -17.28 3.71 -24.09
CA PRO A 267 -17.11 2.54 -23.24
C PRO A 267 -18.40 2.14 -22.51
N GLU A 268 -18.53 0.85 -22.17
CA GLU A 268 -19.66 0.33 -21.37
C GLU A 268 -19.51 0.66 -19.87
N HIS A 269 -18.28 0.81 -19.38
CA HIS A 269 -17.97 1.02 -17.97
C HIS A 269 -16.97 2.17 -17.75
N ASP A 270 -17.13 2.91 -16.65
CA ASP A 270 -16.32 4.10 -16.36
C ASP A 270 -14.81 3.81 -16.33
N TRP A 271 -14.39 2.69 -15.72
CA TRP A 271 -12.98 2.28 -15.66
C TRP A 271 -12.34 2.06 -17.03
N GLN A 272 -13.14 1.73 -18.05
CA GLN A 272 -12.64 1.58 -19.42
C GLN A 272 -12.26 2.93 -20.01
N GLY A 273 -12.96 4.00 -19.62
CA GLY A 273 -12.61 5.37 -19.99
C GLY A 273 -11.22 5.77 -19.51
N ASP A 274 -10.85 5.41 -18.28
CA ASP A 274 -9.51 5.66 -17.75
C ASP A 274 -8.44 4.89 -18.53
N LEU A 275 -8.71 3.62 -18.84
CA LEU A 275 -7.83 2.79 -19.66
C LEU A 275 -7.64 3.38 -21.07
N LEU A 276 -8.72 3.88 -21.67
CA LEU A 276 -8.70 4.51 -22.99
C LEU A 276 -7.87 5.80 -22.97
N ASN A 277 -8.07 6.64 -21.95
CA ASN A 277 -7.33 7.89 -21.77
C ASN A 277 -5.83 7.65 -21.54
N GLU A 278 -5.47 6.77 -20.61
CA GLU A 278 -4.09 6.62 -20.15
C GLU A 278 -3.24 5.70 -21.04
N ILE A 279 -3.85 4.69 -21.68
CA ILE A 279 -3.12 3.68 -22.46
C ILE A 279 -3.43 3.80 -23.95
N VAL A 280 -4.71 3.72 -24.32
CA VAL A 280 -5.10 3.53 -25.73
C VAL A 280 -4.89 4.78 -26.56
N THR A 281 -5.10 5.96 -25.96
CA THR A 281 -4.79 7.26 -26.57
C THR A 281 -3.33 7.32 -27.00
N GLU A 282 -2.39 6.89 -26.15
CA GLU A 282 -0.98 6.84 -26.51
C GLU A 282 -0.61 5.68 -27.43
N MET A 283 -1.35 4.58 -27.37
CA MET A 283 -1.18 3.44 -28.28
C MET A 283 -1.41 3.85 -29.74
N TYR A 284 -2.37 4.72 -30.00
CA TYR A 284 -2.69 5.22 -31.34
C TYR A 284 -2.16 6.64 -31.64
N ASN A 285 -1.62 7.32 -30.63
CA ASN A 285 -1.21 8.73 -30.71
C ASN A 285 -2.39 9.62 -31.15
N GLU A 286 -3.53 9.43 -30.49
CA GLU A 286 -4.74 10.23 -30.68
C GLU A 286 -4.83 11.35 -29.63
N ASP A 287 -5.64 12.37 -29.90
CA ASP A 287 -5.84 13.50 -28.98
C ASP A 287 -7.04 13.30 -28.03
N SER A 288 -7.86 12.27 -28.26
CA SER A 288 -9.05 11.96 -27.46
C SER A 288 -9.27 10.46 -27.27
N ALA A 289 -9.80 10.07 -26.11
CA ALA A 289 -10.13 8.68 -25.82
C ALA A 289 -11.22 8.11 -26.74
N ALA A 290 -12.17 8.93 -27.20
CA ALA A 290 -13.21 8.48 -28.13
C ALA A 290 -12.61 8.08 -29.49
N ASP A 291 -11.73 8.92 -30.06
CA ASP A 291 -11.05 8.60 -31.32
C ASP A 291 -10.17 7.34 -31.16
N ALA A 292 -9.46 7.23 -30.03
CA ALA A 292 -8.63 6.08 -29.71
C ALA A 292 -9.45 4.78 -29.52
N ALA A 293 -10.66 4.89 -28.94
CA ALA A 293 -11.59 3.79 -28.76
C ALA A 293 -12.15 3.28 -30.10
N GLU A 294 -12.52 4.19 -31.01
CA GLU A 294 -12.95 3.84 -32.37
C GLU A 294 -11.85 3.06 -33.12
N GLU A 295 -10.61 3.55 -33.08
CA GLU A 295 -9.45 2.87 -33.71
C GLU A 295 -9.19 1.50 -33.07
N LEU A 296 -9.28 1.38 -31.74
CA LEU A 296 -9.14 0.12 -31.03
C LEU A 296 -10.22 -0.90 -31.44
N ALA A 297 -11.49 -0.50 -31.46
CA ALA A 297 -12.61 -1.37 -31.82
C ALA A 297 -12.54 -1.80 -33.31
N GLN A 298 -12.15 -0.87 -34.18
CA GLN A 298 -11.94 -1.16 -35.60
C GLN A 298 -10.80 -2.15 -35.82
N GLU A 299 -9.65 -1.96 -35.17
CA GLU A 299 -8.52 -2.88 -35.27
C GLU A 299 -8.87 -4.24 -34.66
N TYR A 300 -9.61 -4.29 -33.54
CA TYR A 300 -10.06 -5.54 -32.92
C TYR A 300 -10.99 -6.36 -33.84
N THR A 301 -11.86 -5.69 -34.58
CA THR A 301 -12.83 -6.33 -35.47
C THR A 301 -12.21 -6.79 -36.79
N ASP A 302 -11.42 -5.92 -37.44
CA ASP A 302 -10.97 -6.10 -38.82
C ASP A 302 -9.45 -6.26 -38.98
N GLY A 303 -8.68 -6.02 -37.91
CA GLY A 303 -7.22 -5.97 -37.92
C GLY A 303 -6.51 -7.29 -37.62
N ASP A 304 -5.19 -7.22 -37.46
CA ASP A 304 -4.36 -8.34 -37.00
C ASP A 304 -4.26 -8.29 -35.48
N MET A 305 -4.83 -9.28 -34.80
CA MET A 305 -4.72 -9.43 -33.34
C MET A 305 -3.26 -9.38 -32.84
N THR A 306 -2.31 -9.83 -33.66
CA THR A 306 -0.88 -9.77 -33.34
C THR A 306 -0.38 -8.32 -33.29
N GLU A 307 -0.93 -7.44 -34.11
CA GLU A 307 -0.57 -6.03 -34.15
C GLU A 307 -1.09 -5.31 -32.90
N ILE A 308 -2.35 -5.52 -32.54
CA ILE A 308 -2.96 -5.01 -31.30
C ILE A 308 -2.16 -5.44 -30.08
N LEU A 309 -1.93 -6.76 -29.93
CA LEU A 309 -1.17 -7.29 -28.79
C LEU A 309 0.24 -6.68 -28.67
N ASN A 310 0.92 -6.44 -29.80
CA ASN A 310 2.24 -5.82 -29.80
C ASN A 310 2.17 -4.33 -29.43
N LYS A 311 1.20 -3.58 -29.98
CA LYS A 311 0.98 -2.17 -29.63
C LYS A 311 0.66 -2.05 -28.14
N THR A 312 -0.35 -2.78 -27.66
CA THR A 312 -0.76 -2.82 -26.26
C THR A 312 0.41 -3.16 -25.34
N SER A 313 1.14 -4.24 -25.62
CA SER A 313 2.27 -4.64 -24.79
C SER A 313 3.39 -3.60 -24.77
N THR A 314 3.68 -2.95 -25.89
CA THR A 314 4.73 -1.93 -25.98
C THR A 314 4.32 -0.65 -25.25
N THR A 315 3.07 -0.20 -25.42
CA THR A 315 2.56 0.99 -24.76
C THR A 315 2.49 0.79 -23.25
N ILE A 316 1.99 -0.34 -22.77
CA ILE A 316 1.95 -0.64 -21.33
C ILE A 316 3.36 -0.69 -20.74
N GLN A 317 4.34 -1.29 -21.45
CA GLN A 317 5.74 -1.28 -21.00
C GLN A 317 6.31 0.14 -20.82
N GLN A 318 5.88 1.08 -21.66
CA GLN A 318 6.28 2.49 -21.57
C GLN A 318 5.55 3.21 -20.44
N PHE A 319 4.24 3.00 -20.34
CA PHE A 319 3.38 3.55 -19.29
C PHE A 319 3.87 3.15 -17.88
N LEU A 320 4.27 1.88 -17.71
CA LEU A 320 4.81 1.37 -16.45
C LEU A 320 6.31 1.68 -16.25
N GLU A 321 6.97 2.37 -17.18
CA GLU A 321 8.42 2.65 -17.12
C GLU A 321 9.29 1.39 -16.90
N MET A 322 8.84 0.21 -17.38
CA MET A 322 9.43 -1.10 -17.03
C MET A 322 10.94 -1.19 -17.34
N SER A 323 11.41 -0.48 -18.38
CA SER A 323 12.84 -0.47 -18.70
C SER A 323 13.67 0.13 -17.59
N ASP A 324 13.17 1.17 -16.94
CA ASP A 324 13.89 1.91 -15.91
C ASP A 324 13.93 1.08 -14.64
N ASP A 325 12.79 0.47 -14.26
CA ASP A 325 12.73 -0.41 -13.09
C ASP A 325 13.57 -1.68 -13.23
N MET A 326 13.57 -2.31 -14.42
CA MET A 326 14.45 -3.46 -14.68
C MET A 326 15.93 -3.08 -14.69
N ASN A 327 16.30 -1.93 -15.28
CA ASN A 327 17.69 -1.46 -15.29
C ASN A 327 18.16 -1.12 -13.87
N ASP A 328 17.32 -0.45 -13.07
CA ASP A 328 17.62 -0.12 -11.68
C ASP A 328 17.84 -1.38 -10.84
N LEU A 329 17.05 -2.43 -11.05
CA LEU A 329 17.26 -3.73 -10.41
C LEU A 329 18.60 -4.36 -10.83
N VAL A 330 18.94 -4.35 -12.12
CA VAL A 330 20.20 -4.94 -12.63
C VAL A 330 21.42 -4.19 -12.10
N ASP A 331 21.41 -2.86 -12.14
CA ASP A 331 22.50 -2.03 -11.64
C ASP A 331 22.70 -2.23 -10.14
N ARG A 332 21.59 -2.43 -9.41
CA ARG A 332 21.64 -2.78 -7.99
C ARG A 332 22.28 -4.14 -7.74
N ILE A 333 21.94 -5.18 -8.50
CA ILE A 333 22.54 -6.52 -8.36
C ILE A 333 24.05 -6.48 -8.64
N ARG A 334 24.50 -5.59 -9.52
CA ARG A 334 25.91 -5.42 -9.87
C ARG A 334 26.73 -4.63 -8.84
N SER A 335 26.08 -3.89 -7.93
CA SER A 335 26.71 -3.02 -6.92
C SER A 335 26.93 -3.67 -5.55
#